data_AF-A0A1I5JR77-F1
#
_entry.id   AF-A0A1I5JR77-F1
#
_cell.length_a   1.000
_cell.length_b   1.000
_cell.length_c   1.000
_cell.angle_alpha   90.00
_cell.angle_beta   90.00
_cell.angle_gamma   90.00
#
_symmetry.space_group_name_H-M   'P 1'
#
loop_
_entity.id
_entity.type
_entity.pdbx_description
1 polymer ?
#
loop_
_entity_poly.entity_id
_entity_poly.type
_entity_poly.pdbx_seq_one_letter_code
_entity_poly.pdbx_strand_id
1 'polypeptide(L)'
;MTTATQTPTAPTTGKDVHAAEVARLDDDLAAREARLARLAPEAAARREQLQKATAELAALKQAGSTLQQQLNAATSQPERHRLEQALERNLIDQGPRNDARLTAAEQLASIELAVVRQTAQAARTRADLTRATAELTRARQETAAATARVNALAETVTALQDTAGRLSDPPAPIPAPGGRTAAPAPTTAAGPATAAAPPPKPAAVARGRLEEMLGGPGMLGRLRERVAAARKDGVTRAQAVADAEALVRQAASARSPVDGAVAAAAAALTVARVAVQDLVEGGPVRMAAAEATLTAITEFPRIPEQVAIQDVAAEVEKGTDGALDRWEVMVPVAVTELAIGFIDVEAELAAVRALDVADLTRRQAEADAAYAAALTTQLTRQREVDAAAEVLAAAADEVTAREKTAADRRLSLVRGDR
;
A
#
# COMPACT_ATOMS: atom_id res chain seq x y z
N MET A 1 -39.33 23.61 41.30
CA MET A 1 -38.05 23.59 40.58
C MET A 1 -38.29 22.87 39.26
N THR A 2 -38.45 23.63 38.18
CA THR A 2 -38.64 23.11 36.81
C THR A 2 -37.27 22.93 36.17
N THR A 3 -36.84 21.68 36.00
CA THR A 3 -35.63 21.32 35.26
C THR A 3 -35.89 21.53 33.77
N ALA A 4 -35.32 22.59 33.20
CA ALA A 4 -35.35 22.84 31.77
C ALA A 4 -34.49 21.79 31.05
N THR A 5 -35.14 20.96 30.22
CA THR A 5 -34.47 20.01 29.33
C THR A 5 -33.76 20.77 28.22
N GLN A 6 -32.44 20.90 28.32
CA GLN A 6 -31.63 21.43 27.22
C GLN A 6 -31.67 20.42 26.07
N THR A 7 -32.16 20.87 24.91
CA THR A 7 -32.11 20.07 23.67
C THR A 7 -30.69 20.20 23.11
N PRO A 8 -29.93 19.10 22.92
CA PRO A 8 -28.58 19.17 22.42
C PRO A 8 -28.57 19.70 20.98
N THR A 9 -27.80 20.77 20.75
CA THR A 9 -27.61 21.37 19.43
C THR A 9 -26.94 20.36 18.50
N ALA A 10 -27.50 20.15 17.31
CA ALA A 10 -26.94 19.22 16.33
C ALA A 10 -25.52 19.64 15.89
N PRO A 11 -24.57 18.70 15.76
CA PRO A 11 -23.20 19.00 15.32
C PRO A 11 -23.22 19.59 13.90
N THR A 12 -22.66 20.80 13.72
CA THR A 12 -22.74 21.56 12.46
C THR A 12 -21.48 21.49 11.61
N THR A 13 -20.38 20.90 12.12
CA THR A 13 -19.16 20.69 11.36
C THR A 13 -18.78 19.21 11.30
N GLY A 14 -18.06 18.79 10.25
CA GLY A 14 -17.59 17.40 10.11
C GLY A 14 -16.71 16.93 11.27
N LYS A 15 -16.06 17.86 11.99
CA LYS A 15 -15.30 17.59 13.22
C LYS A 15 -16.23 17.25 14.39
N ASP A 16 -17.37 17.93 14.51
CA ASP A 16 -18.34 17.70 15.58
C ASP A 16 -19.12 16.40 15.37
N VAL A 17 -19.43 16.06 14.12
CA VAL A 17 -20.04 14.76 13.75
C VAL A 17 -19.08 13.62 14.09
N HIS A 18 -17.78 13.79 13.81
CA HIS A 18 -16.78 12.78 14.14
C HIS A 18 -16.60 12.60 15.65
N ALA A 19 -16.52 13.70 16.41
CA ALA A 19 -16.44 13.63 17.87
C ALA A 19 -17.68 12.96 18.49
N ALA A 20 -18.87 13.25 17.95
CA ALA A 20 -20.10 12.60 18.38
C ALA A 20 -20.11 11.09 18.07
N GLU A 21 -19.62 10.68 16.90
CA GLU A 21 -19.55 9.25 16.53
C GLU A 21 -18.48 8.51 17.36
N VAL A 22 -17.34 9.13 17.68
CA VAL A 22 -16.34 8.55 18.59
C VAL A 22 -16.94 8.35 19.98
N ALA A 23 -17.61 9.36 20.54
CA ALA A 23 -18.28 9.25 21.83
C ALA A 23 -19.34 8.13 21.83
N ARG A 24 -20.11 8.00 20.73
CA ARG A 24 -21.08 6.91 20.57
C ARG A 24 -20.43 5.53 20.57
N LEU A 25 -19.30 5.38 19.89
CA LEU A 25 -18.55 4.12 19.82
C LEU A 25 -17.92 3.77 21.18
N ASP A 26 -17.46 4.77 21.94
CA ASP A 26 -16.95 4.59 23.30
C ASP A 26 -18.07 4.14 24.26
N ASP A 27 -19.26 4.74 24.16
CA ASP A 27 -20.44 4.32 24.93
C ASP A 27 -20.88 2.89 24.58
N ASP A 28 -20.91 2.55 23.28
CA ASP A 28 -21.21 1.19 22.81
C ASP A 28 -20.16 0.18 23.29
N LEU A 29 -18.88 0.57 23.35
CA LEU A 29 -17.80 -0.25 23.89
C LEU A 29 -18.01 -0.51 25.39
N ALA A 30 -18.27 0.55 26.17
CA ALA A 30 -18.52 0.44 27.60
C ALA A 30 -19.75 -0.45 27.90
N ALA A 31 -20.82 -0.33 27.11
CA ALA A 31 -22.00 -1.18 27.25
C ALA A 31 -21.69 -2.67 26.95
N ARG A 32 -20.85 -2.94 25.96
CA ARG A 32 -20.43 -4.30 25.59
C ARG A 32 -19.46 -4.90 26.61
N GLU A 33 -18.54 -4.12 27.18
CA GLU A 33 -17.69 -4.52 28.31
C GLU A 33 -18.51 -4.86 29.55
N ALA A 34 -19.53 -4.04 29.86
CA ALA A 34 -20.45 -4.32 30.96
C ALA A 34 -21.24 -5.62 30.73
N ARG A 35 -21.63 -5.92 29.48
CA ARG A 35 -22.28 -7.20 29.12
C ARG A 35 -21.34 -8.39 29.29
N LEU A 36 -20.06 -8.26 28.88
CA LEU A 36 -19.04 -9.29 29.10
C LEU A 36 -18.78 -9.54 30.59
N ALA A 37 -18.69 -8.47 31.38
CA ALA A 37 -18.52 -8.57 32.83
C ALA A 37 -19.71 -9.29 33.50
N ARG A 38 -20.93 -9.14 32.96
CA ARG A 38 -22.12 -9.89 33.42
C ARG A 38 -22.11 -11.37 33.02
N LEU A 39 -21.59 -11.71 31.84
CA LEU A 39 -21.55 -13.09 31.36
C LEU A 39 -20.45 -13.93 32.04
N ALA A 40 -19.37 -13.29 32.49
CA ALA A 40 -18.27 -13.97 33.19
C ALA A 40 -18.71 -14.80 34.44
N PRO A 41 -19.49 -14.26 35.40
CA PRO A 41 -19.97 -15.04 36.53
C PRO A 41 -20.97 -16.13 36.13
N GLU A 42 -21.77 -15.94 35.07
CA GLU A 42 -22.67 -16.99 34.56
C GLU A 42 -21.87 -18.19 34.02
N ALA A 43 -20.79 -17.93 33.29
CA ALA A 43 -19.89 -18.99 32.81
C ALA A 43 -19.19 -19.70 33.98
N ALA A 44 -18.78 -18.97 35.02
CA ALA A 44 -18.21 -19.55 36.23
C ALA A 44 -19.21 -20.45 36.96
N ALA A 45 -20.47 -20.00 37.13
CA ALA A 45 -21.53 -20.78 37.76
C ALA A 45 -21.85 -22.07 36.98
N ARG A 46 -21.85 -22.02 35.64
CA ARG A 46 -22.04 -23.22 34.80
C ARG A 46 -20.89 -24.21 34.93
N ARG A 47 -19.64 -23.74 35.01
CA ARG A 47 -18.48 -24.61 35.28
C ARG A 47 -18.60 -25.30 36.63
N GLU A 48 -19.04 -24.58 37.67
CA GLU A 48 -19.28 -25.16 38.99
C GLU A 48 -20.39 -26.24 38.93
N GLN A 49 -21.47 -25.99 38.20
CA GLN A 49 -22.54 -26.98 38.00
C GLN A 49 -22.02 -28.24 37.28
N LEU A 50 -21.17 -28.08 36.26
CA LEU A 50 -20.57 -29.21 35.55
C LEU A 50 -19.62 -30.02 36.45
N GLN A 51 -18.84 -29.35 37.31
CA GLN A 51 -18.01 -30.01 38.31
C GLN A 51 -18.85 -30.81 39.31
N LYS A 52 -19.98 -30.25 39.80
CA LYS A 52 -20.92 -30.96 40.68
C LYS A 52 -21.51 -32.20 40.00
N ALA A 53 -22.01 -32.06 38.77
CA ALA A 53 -22.56 -33.19 38.01
C ALA A 53 -21.51 -34.28 37.75
N THR A 54 -20.25 -33.90 37.51
CA THR A 54 -19.14 -34.84 37.34
C THR A 54 -18.83 -35.60 38.64
N ALA A 55 -18.85 -34.89 39.78
CA ALA A 55 -18.67 -35.51 41.09
C ALA A 55 -19.82 -36.46 41.45
N GLU A 56 -21.06 -36.10 41.16
CA GLU A 56 -22.24 -36.96 41.32
C GLU A 56 -22.12 -38.24 40.47
N LEU A 57 -21.68 -38.12 39.22
CA LEU A 57 -21.46 -39.28 38.35
C LEU A 57 -20.38 -40.22 38.92
N ALA A 58 -19.30 -39.67 39.48
CA ALA A 58 -18.26 -40.46 40.13
C ALA A 58 -18.80 -41.22 41.36
N ALA A 59 -19.62 -40.56 42.19
CA ALA A 59 -20.26 -41.19 43.34
C ALA A 59 -21.21 -42.32 42.93
N LEU A 60 -22.00 -42.13 41.86
CA LEU A 60 -22.87 -43.16 41.31
C LEU A 60 -22.09 -44.38 40.80
N LYS A 61 -20.95 -44.16 40.11
CA LYS A 61 -20.05 -45.25 39.68
C LYS A 61 -19.50 -46.04 40.87
N GLN A 62 -19.12 -45.35 41.95
CA GLN A 62 -18.65 -45.99 43.16
C GLN A 62 -19.75 -46.82 43.83
N ALA A 63 -20.97 -46.29 43.95
CA ALA A 63 -22.13 -47.02 44.47
C ALA A 63 -22.45 -48.27 43.63
N GLY A 64 -22.40 -48.16 42.29
CA GLY A 64 -22.53 -49.31 41.39
C GLY A 64 -21.47 -50.39 41.62
N SER A 65 -20.21 -49.99 41.83
CA SER A 65 -19.14 -50.92 42.19
C SER A 65 -19.38 -51.61 43.53
N THR A 66 -19.88 -50.89 44.54
CA THR A 66 -20.23 -51.48 45.85
C THR A 66 -21.36 -52.48 45.71
N LEU A 67 -22.40 -52.17 44.95
CA LEU A 67 -23.50 -53.10 44.68
C LEU A 67 -23.01 -54.36 43.95
N GLN A 68 -22.10 -54.21 42.98
CA GLN A 68 -21.49 -55.34 42.29
C GLN A 68 -20.67 -56.23 43.23
N GLN A 69 -19.92 -55.64 44.17
CA GLN A 69 -19.19 -56.39 45.19
C GLN A 69 -20.15 -57.12 46.15
N GLN A 70 -21.24 -56.47 46.58
CA GLN A 70 -22.29 -57.10 47.39
C GLN A 70 -22.96 -58.26 46.66
N LEU A 71 -23.21 -58.12 45.36
CA LEU A 71 -23.74 -59.19 44.52
C LEU A 71 -22.80 -60.41 44.49
N ASN A 72 -21.49 -60.17 44.33
CA ASN A 72 -20.48 -61.24 44.33
C ASN A 72 -20.34 -61.90 45.71
N ALA A 73 -20.61 -61.18 46.80
CA ALA A 73 -20.56 -61.69 48.17
C ALA A 73 -21.83 -62.43 48.60
N ALA A 74 -22.97 -62.19 47.94
CA ALA A 74 -24.23 -62.91 48.18
C ALA A 74 -24.08 -64.38 47.74
N THR A 75 -23.91 -65.28 48.72
CA THR A 75 -23.67 -66.71 48.49
C THR A 75 -24.96 -67.52 48.25
N SER A 76 -26.12 -66.92 48.49
CA SER A 76 -27.43 -67.56 48.27
C SER A 76 -28.05 -67.13 46.92
N GLN A 77 -28.55 -68.10 46.14
CA GLN A 77 -29.22 -67.84 44.85
C GLN A 77 -30.37 -66.79 44.92
N PRO A 78 -31.22 -66.78 45.97
CA PRO A 78 -32.34 -65.84 46.04
C PRO A 78 -31.91 -64.38 46.24
N GLU A 79 -30.87 -64.13 47.05
CA GLU A 79 -30.37 -62.79 47.33
C GLU A 79 -29.62 -62.23 46.12
N ARG A 80 -28.83 -63.08 45.46
CA ARG A 80 -28.15 -62.75 44.20
C ARG A 80 -29.15 -62.34 43.11
N HIS A 81 -30.22 -63.10 42.94
CA HIS A 81 -31.24 -62.79 41.91
C HIS A 81 -31.97 -61.47 42.18
N ARG A 82 -32.26 -61.13 43.45
CA ARG A 82 -32.87 -59.83 43.81
C ARG A 82 -31.96 -58.65 43.51
N LEU A 83 -30.67 -58.78 43.77
CA LEU A 83 -29.68 -57.73 43.48
C LEU A 83 -29.43 -57.58 41.98
N GLU A 84 -29.39 -58.68 41.22
CA GLU A 84 -29.34 -58.66 39.74
C GLU A 84 -30.54 -57.90 39.14
N GLN A 85 -31.77 -58.20 39.59
CA GLN A 85 -32.97 -57.48 39.13
C GLN A 85 -32.95 -55.99 39.49
N ALA A 86 -32.40 -55.62 40.66
CA ALA A 86 -32.31 -54.22 41.08
C ALA A 86 -31.27 -53.44 40.25
N LEU A 87 -30.14 -54.07 39.93
CA LEU A 87 -29.11 -53.50 39.04
C LEU A 87 -29.63 -53.37 37.61
N GLU A 88 -30.33 -54.39 37.10
CA GLU A 88 -30.89 -54.38 35.76
C GLU A 88 -31.95 -53.29 35.60
N ARG A 89 -32.85 -53.13 36.59
CA ARG A 89 -33.79 -51.99 36.61
C ARG A 89 -33.08 -50.65 36.67
N ASN A 90 -32.05 -50.51 37.50
CA ASN A 90 -31.31 -49.25 37.60
C ASN A 90 -30.60 -48.91 36.28
N LEU A 91 -30.04 -49.90 35.59
CA LEU A 91 -29.34 -49.74 34.32
C LEU A 91 -30.33 -49.37 33.20
N ILE A 92 -31.52 -49.99 33.18
CA ILE A 92 -32.62 -49.64 32.27
C ILE A 92 -33.13 -48.21 32.55
N ASP A 93 -33.26 -47.83 33.82
CA ASP A 93 -33.82 -46.53 34.21
C ASP A 93 -32.81 -45.36 34.05
N GLN A 94 -31.52 -45.61 34.26
CA GLN A 94 -30.48 -44.56 34.28
C GLN A 94 -29.58 -44.53 33.04
N GLY A 95 -29.41 -45.64 32.32
CA GLY A 95 -28.57 -45.70 31.11
C GLY A 95 -28.94 -44.63 30.07
N PRO A 96 -30.21 -44.58 29.61
CA PRO A 96 -30.65 -43.57 28.65
C PRO A 96 -30.50 -42.12 29.14
N ARG A 97 -30.60 -41.89 30.45
CA ARG A 97 -30.43 -40.56 31.06
C ARG A 97 -28.97 -40.12 31.06
N ASN A 98 -28.05 -41.05 31.30
CA ASN A 98 -26.61 -40.78 31.29
C ASN A 98 -26.11 -40.56 29.85
N ASP A 99 -26.58 -41.34 28.87
CA ASP A 99 -26.23 -41.15 27.46
C ASP A 99 -26.75 -39.82 26.91
N ALA A 100 -27.97 -39.43 27.29
CA ALA A 100 -28.53 -38.12 26.94
C ALA A 100 -27.73 -36.96 27.56
N ARG A 101 -27.23 -37.11 28.81
CA ARG A 101 -26.39 -36.10 29.47
C ARG A 101 -25.01 -35.98 28.81
N LEU A 102 -24.40 -37.10 28.44
CA LEU A 102 -23.10 -37.11 27.76
C LEU A 102 -23.21 -36.44 26.38
N THR A 103 -24.22 -36.81 25.59
CA THR A 103 -24.48 -36.21 24.28
C THR A 103 -24.70 -34.69 24.38
N ALA A 104 -25.45 -34.23 25.38
CA ALA A 104 -25.67 -32.81 25.62
C ALA A 104 -24.38 -32.07 26.02
N ALA A 105 -23.51 -32.70 26.82
CA ALA A 105 -22.23 -32.12 27.22
C ALA A 105 -21.26 -31.99 26.03
N GLU A 106 -21.22 -32.99 25.13
CA GLU A 106 -20.42 -32.94 23.91
C GLU A 106 -20.92 -31.86 22.94
N GLN A 107 -22.24 -31.73 22.77
CA GLN A 107 -22.85 -30.66 21.98
C GLN A 107 -22.49 -29.28 22.54
N LEU A 108 -22.61 -29.08 23.86
CA LEU A 108 -22.25 -27.83 24.52
C LEU A 108 -20.76 -27.49 24.31
N ALA A 109 -19.86 -28.46 24.51
CA ALA A 109 -18.43 -28.25 24.30
C ALA A 109 -18.09 -27.88 22.84
N SER A 110 -18.79 -28.47 21.87
CA SER A 110 -18.62 -28.14 20.44
C SER A 110 -19.09 -26.71 20.12
N ILE A 111 -20.20 -26.27 20.71
CA ILE A 111 -20.74 -24.92 20.58
C ILE A 111 -19.80 -23.91 21.25
N GLU A 112 -19.32 -24.19 22.47
CA GLU A 112 -18.35 -23.33 23.17
C GLU A 112 -17.07 -23.15 22.35
N LEU A 113 -16.52 -24.22 21.75
CA LEU A 113 -15.35 -24.13 20.89
C LEU A 113 -15.61 -23.29 19.63
N ALA A 114 -16.80 -23.42 19.02
CA ALA A 114 -17.20 -22.61 17.88
C ALA A 114 -17.30 -21.12 18.24
N VAL A 115 -17.91 -20.80 19.40
CA VAL A 115 -18.01 -19.43 19.93
C VAL A 115 -16.63 -18.85 20.21
N VAL A 116 -15.70 -19.61 20.82
CA VAL A 116 -14.33 -19.15 21.08
C VAL A 116 -13.60 -18.84 19.77
N ARG A 117 -13.70 -19.71 18.76
CA ARG A 117 -13.07 -19.48 17.44
C ARG A 117 -13.63 -18.24 16.77
N GLN A 118 -14.95 -18.06 16.77
CA GLN A 118 -15.59 -16.87 16.19
C GLN A 118 -15.26 -15.59 16.95
N THR A 119 -15.22 -15.64 18.29
CA THR A 119 -14.82 -14.49 19.13
C THR A 119 -13.37 -14.08 18.84
N ALA A 120 -12.47 -15.06 18.71
CA ALA A 120 -11.08 -14.79 18.34
C ALA A 120 -10.97 -14.20 16.92
N GLN A 121 -11.80 -14.65 15.98
CA GLN A 121 -11.87 -14.10 14.63
C GLN A 121 -12.36 -12.65 14.65
N ALA A 122 -13.43 -12.35 15.40
CA ALA A 122 -13.96 -10.99 15.56
C ALA A 122 -12.95 -10.05 16.26
N ALA A 123 -12.17 -10.55 17.21
CA ALA A 123 -11.11 -9.75 17.83
C ALA A 123 -10.00 -9.39 16.83
N ARG A 124 -9.65 -10.31 15.92
CA ARG A 124 -8.69 -10.03 14.84
C ARG A 124 -9.24 -9.00 13.85
N THR A 125 -10.49 -9.16 13.39
CA THR A 125 -11.09 -8.19 12.46
C THR A 125 -11.19 -6.79 13.07
N ARG A 126 -11.46 -6.67 14.37
CA ARG A 126 -11.43 -5.37 15.09
C ARG A 126 -10.04 -4.74 15.13
N ALA A 127 -9.02 -5.53 15.46
CA ALA A 127 -7.64 -5.03 15.47
C ALA A 127 -7.22 -4.52 14.07
N ASP A 128 -7.66 -5.21 13.01
CA ASP A 128 -7.42 -4.80 11.64
C ASP A 128 -8.22 -3.54 11.26
N LEU A 129 -9.44 -3.36 11.76
CA LEU A 129 -10.25 -2.14 11.53
C LEU A 129 -9.60 -0.91 12.17
N THR A 130 -9.15 -1.03 13.41
CA THR A 130 -8.45 0.05 14.12
C THR A 130 -7.17 0.44 13.37
N ARG A 131 -6.42 -0.56 12.88
CA ARG A 131 -5.21 -0.32 12.05
C ARG A 131 -5.57 0.39 10.74
N ALA A 132 -6.57 -0.08 10.00
CA ALA A 132 -7.00 0.53 8.74
C ALA A 132 -7.50 1.98 8.93
N THR A 133 -8.17 2.26 10.06
CA THR A 133 -8.67 3.61 10.39
C THR A 133 -7.52 4.56 10.74
N ALA A 134 -6.52 4.09 11.48
CA ALA A 134 -5.30 4.86 11.76
C ALA A 134 -4.51 5.14 10.48
N GLU A 135 -4.37 4.14 9.60
CA GLU A 135 -3.74 4.28 8.28
C GLU A 135 -4.49 5.27 7.38
N LEU A 136 -5.83 5.24 7.36
CA LEU A 136 -6.63 6.23 6.63
C LEU A 136 -6.36 7.65 7.12
N THR A 137 -6.33 7.82 8.44
CA THR A 137 -6.13 9.14 9.06
C THR A 137 -4.73 9.67 8.73
N ARG A 138 -3.72 8.82 8.84
CA ARG A 138 -2.35 9.13 8.45
C ARG A 138 -2.25 9.48 6.97
N ALA A 139 -2.85 8.68 6.09
CA ALA A 139 -2.84 8.94 4.66
C ALA A 139 -3.49 10.28 4.32
N ARG A 140 -4.60 10.64 4.97
CA ARG A 140 -5.24 11.95 4.80
C ARG A 140 -4.34 13.12 5.23
N GLN A 141 -3.66 12.98 6.37
CA GLN A 141 -2.69 13.98 6.82
C GLN A 141 -1.53 14.12 5.83
N GLU A 142 -1.03 12.98 5.31
CA GLU A 142 0.01 12.97 4.30
C GLU A 142 -0.45 13.57 2.97
N THR A 143 -1.69 13.32 2.53
CA THR A 143 -2.27 13.97 1.34
C THR A 143 -2.39 15.48 1.54
N ALA A 144 -2.84 15.96 2.71
CA ALA A 144 -2.89 17.39 3.01
C ALA A 144 -1.49 18.03 2.97
N ALA A 145 -0.48 17.37 3.54
CA ALA A 145 0.91 17.81 3.45
C ALA A 145 1.44 17.75 2.01
N ALA A 146 1.06 16.74 1.22
CA ALA A 146 1.47 16.59 -0.16
C ALA A 146 0.84 17.68 -1.05
N THR A 147 -0.42 18.08 -0.81
CA THR A 147 -1.04 19.22 -1.49
C THR A 147 -0.28 20.52 -1.23
N ALA A 148 0.15 20.76 0.01
CA ALA A 148 0.97 21.92 0.33
C ALA A 148 2.33 21.89 -0.42
N ARG A 149 2.95 20.71 -0.54
CA ARG A 149 4.18 20.52 -1.32
C ARG A 149 3.98 20.70 -2.82
N VAL A 150 2.85 20.26 -3.38
CA VAL A 150 2.50 20.47 -4.80
C VAL A 150 2.34 21.95 -5.12
N ASN A 151 1.79 22.75 -4.20
CA ASN A 151 1.72 24.19 -4.41
C ASN A 151 3.13 24.82 -4.45
N ALA A 152 4.05 24.37 -3.59
CA ALA A 152 5.46 24.78 -3.64
C ALA A 152 6.22 24.23 -4.87
N LEU A 153 5.77 23.08 -5.41
CA LEU A 153 6.32 22.46 -6.63
C LEU A 153 6.15 23.39 -7.83
N ALA A 154 4.99 24.03 -7.98
CA ALA A 154 4.71 24.89 -9.12
C ALA A 154 5.71 26.05 -9.23
N GLU A 155 6.03 26.69 -8.10
CA GLU A 155 7.04 27.75 -8.03
C GLU A 155 8.44 27.20 -8.34
N THR A 156 8.80 26.05 -7.77
CA THR A 156 10.09 25.41 -7.98
C THR A 156 10.30 25.01 -9.44
N VAL A 157 9.30 24.38 -10.06
CA VAL A 157 9.37 23.97 -11.47
C VAL A 157 9.45 25.18 -12.38
N THR A 158 8.69 26.24 -12.11
CA THR A 158 8.78 27.49 -12.88
C THR A 158 10.22 28.04 -12.80
N ALA A 159 10.82 28.10 -11.61
CA ALA A 159 12.20 28.55 -11.45
C ALA A 159 13.23 27.64 -12.16
N LEU A 160 13.01 26.32 -12.15
CA LEU A 160 13.84 25.36 -12.87
C LEU A 160 13.69 25.51 -14.39
N GLN A 161 12.48 25.70 -14.89
CA GLN A 161 12.19 25.93 -16.31
C GLN A 161 12.78 27.24 -16.81
N ASP A 162 12.70 28.31 -16.01
CA ASP A 162 13.34 29.60 -16.31
C ASP A 162 14.87 29.46 -16.35
N THR A 163 15.43 28.71 -15.40
CA THR A 163 16.88 28.41 -15.38
C THR A 163 17.29 27.59 -16.60
N ALA A 164 16.55 26.53 -16.93
CA ALA A 164 16.78 25.74 -18.12
C ALA A 164 16.61 26.57 -19.41
N GLY A 165 15.66 27.50 -19.44
CA GLY A 165 15.41 28.46 -20.51
C GLY A 165 16.58 29.43 -20.72
N ARG A 166 17.22 29.87 -19.64
CA ARG A 166 18.45 30.70 -19.68
C ARG A 166 19.65 29.91 -20.17
N LEU A 167 19.80 28.65 -19.74
CA LEU A 167 20.97 27.83 -20.06
C LEU A 167 20.97 27.28 -21.49
N SER A 168 19.80 26.99 -22.08
CA SER A 168 19.72 26.29 -23.37
C SER A 168 18.90 27.05 -24.43
N ASP A 169 19.24 26.91 -25.70
CA ASP A 169 18.43 27.43 -26.80
C ASP A 169 17.18 26.57 -27.00
N PRO A 170 16.06 27.15 -27.49
CA PRO A 170 14.97 26.32 -27.97
C PRO A 170 15.53 25.38 -29.04
N PRO A 171 15.16 24.08 -29.05
CA PRO A 171 15.59 23.20 -30.13
C PRO A 171 15.22 23.85 -31.46
N ALA A 172 16.18 23.97 -32.37
CA ALA A 172 15.92 24.50 -33.70
C ALA A 172 14.72 23.72 -34.27
N PRO A 173 13.65 24.40 -34.71
CA PRO A 173 12.50 23.71 -35.26
C PRO A 173 13.00 22.84 -36.41
N ILE A 174 12.75 21.53 -36.31
CA ILE A 174 13.10 20.58 -37.36
C ILE A 174 12.46 21.14 -38.64
N PRO A 175 13.24 21.47 -39.69
CA PRO A 175 12.68 22.05 -40.89
C PRO A 175 11.66 21.07 -41.45
N ALA A 176 10.39 21.48 -41.48
CA ALA A 176 9.33 20.67 -42.05
C ALA A 176 9.73 20.34 -43.51
N PRO A 177 9.68 19.06 -43.92
CA PRO A 177 10.10 18.68 -45.26
C PRO A 177 9.19 19.34 -46.30
N GLY A 178 9.73 20.33 -47.00
CA GLY A 178 9.36 20.69 -48.36
C GLY A 178 7.98 21.32 -48.59
N GLY A 179 7.83 22.59 -48.24
CA GLY A 179 6.83 23.48 -48.83
C GLY A 179 7.50 24.58 -49.64
N ARG A 180 7.88 24.31 -50.90
CA ARG A 180 8.30 25.35 -51.85
C ARG A 180 7.07 26.16 -52.26
N THR A 181 6.79 27.26 -51.57
CA THR A 181 5.86 28.29 -52.07
C THR A 181 6.65 29.51 -52.56
N ALA A 182 6.09 30.10 -53.61
CA ALA A 182 6.74 30.97 -54.56
C ALA A 182 7.27 32.29 -53.97
N ALA A 183 8.36 32.77 -54.55
CA ALA A 183 9.00 34.04 -54.27
C ALA A 183 8.08 35.24 -54.55
N PRO A 184 7.87 36.16 -53.59
CA PRO A 184 7.35 37.49 -53.87
C PRO A 184 8.49 38.48 -54.18
N ALA A 185 8.16 39.45 -55.04
CA ALA A 185 9.04 40.46 -55.62
C ALA A 185 9.68 41.43 -54.58
N PRO A 186 10.83 42.04 -54.91
CA PRO A 186 11.55 42.91 -54.00
C PRO A 186 10.83 44.26 -53.86
N THR A 187 10.32 44.55 -52.67
CA THR A 187 9.87 45.89 -52.29
C THR A 187 10.95 46.53 -51.43
N THR A 188 11.56 47.58 -51.95
CA THR A 188 12.57 48.42 -51.31
C THR A 188 11.91 49.24 -50.19
N ALA A 189 12.02 48.78 -48.94
CA ALA A 189 11.59 49.52 -47.76
C ALA A 189 12.78 49.71 -46.81
N ALA A 190 12.86 50.91 -46.25
CA ALA A 190 13.93 51.41 -45.39
C ALA A 190 14.26 50.44 -44.23
N GLY A 191 15.56 50.23 -44.03
CA GLY A 191 16.12 49.22 -43.14
C GLY A 191 15.64 49.37 -41.69
N PRO A 192 15.02 48.33 -41.09
CA PRO A 192 14.82 48.30 -39.66
C PRO A 192 16.18 48.27 -38.98
N ALA A 193 16.33 49.07 -37.91
CA ALA A 193 17.50 49.02 -37.05
C ALA A 193 17.76 47.56 -36.68
N THR A 194 18.90 47.03 -37.09
CA THR A 194 19.35 45.67 -36.81
C THR A 194 19.47 45.55 -35.30
N ALA A 195 18.40 45.09 -34.63
CA ALA A 195 18.44 44.74 -33.23
C ALA A 195 19.60 43.76 -33.07
N ALA A 196 20.59 44.11 -32.25
CA ALA A 196 21.74 43.27 -31.99
C ALA A 196 21.23 41.86 -31.64
N ALA A 197 21.75 40.85 -32.35
CA ALA A 197 21.37 39.47 -32.12
C ALA A 197 21.56 39.16 -30.63
N PRO A 198 20.59 38.48 -29.97
CA PRO A 198 20.75 38.11 -28.58
C PRO A 198 22.03 37.29 -28.40
N PRO A 199 22.76 37.46 -27.28
CA PRO A 199 23.97 36.69 -27.03
C PRO A 199 23.66 35.18 -27.08
N PRO A 200 24.56 34.35 -27.65
CA PRO A 200 24.36 32.91 -27.71
C PRO A 200 24.24 32.34 -26.29
N LYS A 201 23.34 31.38 -26.11
CA LYS A 201 23.11 30.80 -24.77
C LYS A 201 24.24 29.87 -24.33
N PRO A 202 24.46 29.69 -23.02
CA PRO A 202 25.58 28.91 -22.48
C PRO A 202 25.72 27.50 -23.08
N ALA A 203 24.62 26.75 -23.23
CA ALA A 203 24.66 25.41 -23.81
C ALA A 203 25.07 25.41 -25.30
N ALA A 204 24.71 26.44 -26.07
CA ALA A 204 25.12 26.56 -27.46
C ALA A 204 26.62 26.87 -27.57
N VAL A 205 27.14 27.74 -26.70
CA VAL A 205 28.58 28.05 -26.60
C VAL A 205 29.37 26.80 -26.18
N ALA A 206 28.93 26.12 -25.12
CA ALA A 206 29.55 24.89 -24.63
C ALA A 206 29.53 23.78 -25.69
N ARG A 207 28.42 23.63 -26.42
CA ARG A 207 28.33 22.67 -27.54
C ARG A 207 29.38 22.97 -28.61
N GLY A 208 29.44 24.22 -29.11
CA GLY A 208 30.42 24.59 -30.12
C GLY A 208 31.86 24.37 -29.66
N ARG A 209 32.13 24.63 -28.38
CA ARG A 209 33.44 24.36 -27.77
C ARG A 209 33.77 22.87 -27.70
N LEU A 210 32.80 22.03 -27.32
CA LEU A 210 32.97 20.57 -27.31
C LEU A 210 33.14 20.00 -28.71
N GLU A 211 32.38 20.49 -29.69
CA GLU A 211 32.54 20.11 -31.10
C GLU A 211 33.94 20.45 -31.58
N GLU A 212 34.49 21.61 -31.23
CA GLU A 212 35.88 21.97 -31.52
C GLU A 212 36.85 20.96 -30.86
N MET A 213 36.69 20.69 -29.56
CA MET A 213 37.58 19.81 -28.78
C MET A 213 37.58 18.36 -29.29
N LEU A 214 36.41 17.84 -29.67
CA LEU A 214 36.25 16.47 -30.16
C LEU A 214 36.62 16.30 -31.64
N GLY A 215 36.93 17.39 -32.34
CA GLY A 215 37.33 17.35 -33.75
C GLY A 215 36.16 17.48 -34.75
N GLY A 216 34.97 17.86 -34.28
CA GLY A 216 33.81 18.19 -35.12
C GLY A 216 32.47 17.74 -34.52
N PRO A 217 31.34 18.19 -35.11
CA PRO A 217 30.00 17.81 -34.69
C PRO A 217 29.70 16.31 -34.88
N GLY A 218 30.32 15.66 -35.87
CA GLY A 218 30.17 14.23 -36.12
C GLY A 218 30.62 13.37 -34.94
N MET A 219 31.73 13.73 -34.29
CA MET A 219 32.26 12.99 -33.14
C MET A 219 31.41 13.16 -31.88
N LEU A 220 30.90 14.37 -31.63
CA LEU A 220 29.92 14.60 -30.55
C LEU A 220 28.62 13.81 -30.81
N GLY A 221 28.16 13.74 -32.06
CA GLY A 221 27.02 12.91 -32.47
C GLY A 221 27.22 11.42 -32.17
N ARG A 222 28.37 10.85 -32.54
CA ARG A 222 28.72 9.45 -32.23
C ARG A 222 28.77 9.18 -30.73
N LEU A 223 29.36 10.09 -29.95
CA LEU A 223 29.40 9.95 -28.49
C LEU A 223 27.98 9.97 -27.91
N ARG A 224 27.10 10.87 -28.37
CA ARG A 224 25.67 10.87 -28.01
C ARG A 224 25.00 9.55 -28.29
N GLU A 225 25.21 8.96 -29.47
CA GLU A 225 24.66 7.66 -29.82
C GLU A 225 25.14 6.54 -28.89
N ARG A 226 26.44 6.51 -28.57
CA ARG A 226 27.02 5.52 -27.64
C ARG A 226 26.47 5.68 -26.22
N VAL A 227 26.39 6.91 -25.71
CA VAL A 227 25.82 7.20 -24.38
C VAL A 227 24.33 6.83 -24.36
N ALA A 228 23.57 7.15 -25.41
CA ALA A 228 22.17 6.78 -25.53
C ALA A 228 21.97 5.25 -25.56
N ALA A 229 22.82 4.51 -26.29
CA ALA A 229 22.78 3.05 -26.31
C ALA A 229 23.07 2.46 -24.92
N ALA A 230 24.13 2.91 -24.26
CA ALA A 230 24.48 2.46 -22.91
C ALA A 230 23.36 2.73 -21.88
N ARG A 231 22.70 3.89 -21.99
CA ARG A 231 21.55 4.23 -21.16
C ARG A 231 20.34 3.34 -21.44
N LYS A 232 20.04 3.06 -22.71
CA LYS A 232 18.92 2.18 -23.09
C LYS A 232 19.06 0.80 -22.45
N ASP A 233 20.27 0.26 -22.39
CA ASP A 233 20.55 -1.03 -21.73
C ASP A 233 20.37 -0.95 -20.21
N GLY A 234 20.72 0.18 -19.60
CA GLY A 234 20.44 0.47 -18.19
C GLY A 234 18.95 0.53 -17.88
N VAL A 235 18.19 1.31 -18.66
CA VAL A 235 16.73 1.46 -18.54
C VAL A 235 16.02 0.13 -18.72
N THR A 236 16.43 -0.67 -19.71
CA THR A 236 15.85 -2.00 -19.97
C THR A 236 16.04 -2.93 -18.77
N ARG A 237 17.23 -2.91 -18.14
CA ARG A 237 17.49 -3.70 -16.92
C ARG A 237 16.67 -3.21 -15.73
N ALA A 238 16.57 -1.89 -15.53
CA ALA A 238 15.75 -1.33 -14.46
C ALA A 238 14.26 -1.67 -14.64
N GLN A 239 13.74 -1.60 -15.87
CA GLN A 239 12.37 -1.98 -16.19
C GLN A 239 12.14 -3.48 -15.91
N ALA A 240 13.06 -4.36 -16.29
CA ALA A 240 12.94 -5.79 -16.01
C ALA A 240 12.88 -6.10 -14.50
N VAL A 241 13.63 -5.35 -13.67
CA VAL A 241 13.55 -5.46 -12.21
C VAL A 241 12.19 -4.96 -11.71
N ALA A 242 11.73 -3.81 -12.19
CA ALA A 242 10.43 -3.26 -11.80
C ALA A 242 9.26 -4.19 -12.17
N ASP A 243 9.32 -4.81 -13.36
CA ASP A 243 8.33 -5.79 -13.82
C ASP A 243 8.36 -7.07 -12.97
N ALA A 244 9.56 -7.54 -12.59
CA ALA A 244 9.70 -8.69 -11.70
C ALA A 244 9.13 -8.40 -10.29
N GLU A 245 9.38 -7.21 -9.74
CA GLU A 245 8.79 -6.78 -8.47
C GLU A 245 7.28 -6.61 -8.56
N ALA A 246 6.76 -6.13 -9.69
CA ALA A 246 5.32 -6.04 -9.93
C ALA A 246 4.67 -7.44 -9.96
N LEU A 247 5.31 -8.43 -10.60
CA LEU A 247 4.86 -9.82 -10.61
C LEU A 247 4.86 -10.45 -9.21
N VAL A 248 5.91 -10.24 -8.42
CA VAL A 248 5.96 -10.72 -7.02
C VAL A 248 4.83 -10.09 -6.18
N ARG A 249 4.57 -8.80 -6.37
CA ARG A 249 3.46 -8.10 -5.69
C ARG A 249 2.08 -8.62 -6.14
N GLN A 250 1.90 -8.87 -7.43
CA GLN A 250 0.67 -9.44 -7.97
C GLN A 250 0.42 -10.86 -7.45
N ALA A 251 1.48 -11.66 -7.26
CA ALA A 251 1.38 -12.97 -6.64
C ALA A 251 1.03 -12.89 -5.14
N ALA A 252 1.49 -11.86 -4.43
CA ALA A 252 1.14 -11.63 -3.02
C ALA A 252 -0.32 -11.15 -2.85
N SER A 253 -0.81 -10.28 -3.74
CA SER A 253 -2.18 -9.74 -3.70
C SER A 253 -3.27 -10.77 -4.02
N ALA A 254 -2.95 -11.84 -4.76
CA ALA A 254 -3.90 -12.91 -5.07
C ALA A 254 -4.42 -13.65 -3.82
N ARG A 255 -3.75 -13.54 -2.66
CA ARG A 255 -4.18 -14.15 -1.39
C ARG A 255 -5.22 -13.31 -0.63
N SER A 256 -5.29 -12.01 -0.90
CA SER A 256 -6.31 -11.10 -0.40
C SER A 256 -6.46 -9.93 -1.39
N PRO A 257 -7.44 -9.97 -2.30
CA PRO A 257 -7.53 -9.02 -3.42
C PRO A 257 -7.74 -7.57 -2.96
N VAL A 258 -8.23 -7.35 -1.73
CA VAL A 258 -8.38 -6.01 -1.14
C VAL A 258 -7.05 -5.47 -0.63
N ASP A 259 -6.32 -6.26 0.14
CA ASP A 259 -5.00 -5.86 0.64
C ASP A 259 -4.03 -5.63 -0.52
N GLY A 260 -4.21 -6.40 -1.60
CA GLY A 260 -3.53 -6.20 -2.87
C GLY A 260 -3.78 -4.85 -3.54
N ALA A 261 -5.05 -4.45 -3.66
CA ALA A 261 -5.41 -3.16 -4.26
C ALA A 261 -4.92 -1.98 -3.43
N VAL A 262 -5.02 -2.06 -2.10
CA VAL A 262 -4.52 -1.03 -1.18
C VAL A 262 -3.00 -0.94 -1.24
N ALA A 263 -2.28 -2.06 -1.23
CA ALA A 263 -0.82 -2.07 -1.35
C ALA A 263 -0.34 -1.53 -2.71
N ALA A 264 -1.03 -1.86 -3.80
CA ALA A 264 -0.72 -1.34 -5.13
C ALA A 264 -0.93 0.19 -5.20
N ALA A 265 -2.06 0.67 -4.68
CA ALA A 265 -2.35 2.11 -4.64
C ALA A 265 -1.38 2.87 -3.72
N ALA A 266 -1.00 2.30 -2.57
CA ALA A 266 0.00 2.87 -1.68
C ALA A 266 1.37 2.99 -2.37
N ALA A 267 1.80 1.93 -3.07
CA ALA A 267 3.08 1.94 -3.79
C ALA A 267 3.07 2.97 -4.93
N ALA A 268 1.98 3.08 -5.70
CA ALA A 268 1.84 4.09 -6.75
C ALA A 268 1.94 5.51 -6.17
N LEU A 269 1.29 5.76 -5.03
CA LEU A 269 1.38 7.02 -4.32
C LEU A 269 2.78 7.31 -3.81
N THR A 270 3.50 6.32 -3.28
CA THR A 270 4.91 6.45 -2.88
C THR A 270 5.78 6.83 -4.07
N VAL A 271 5.64 6.16 -5.21
CA VAL A 271 6.41 6.47 -6.43
C VAL A 271 6.13 7.90 -6.91
N ALA A 272 4.86 8.32 -6.94
CA ALA A 272 4.49 9.68 -7.31
C ALA A 272 5.11 10.71 -6.37
N ARG A 273 5.06 10.47 -5.05
CA ARG A 273 5.66 11.36 -4.03
C ARG A 273 7.18 11.45 -4.15
N VAL A 274 7.86 10.33 -4.39
CA VAL A 274 9.32 10.31 -4.59
C VAL A 274 9.71 11.07 -5.85
N ALA A 275 8.97 10.92 -6.94
CA ALA A 275 9.22 11.68 -8.17
C ALA A 275 9.06 13.20 -7.97
N VAL A 276 8.01 13.61 -7.24
CA VAL A 276 7.81 15.02 -6.86
C VAL A 276 8.92 15.51 -5.94
N GLN A 277 9.31 14.73 -4.93
CA GLN A 277 10.36 15.12 -3.99
C GLN A 277 11.74 15.21 -4.65
N ASP A 278 12.12 14.23 -5.48
CA ASP A 278 13.39 14.27 -6.22
C ASP A 278 13.48 15.51 -7.11
N LEU A 279 12.36 15.92 -7.70
CA LEU A 279 12.33 17.14 -8.50
C LEU A 279 12.47 18.41 -7.65
N VAL A 280 11.79 18.50 -6.50
CA VAL A 280 11.86 19.68 -5.61
C VAL A 280 13.24 19.82 -4.98
N GLU A 281 13.77 18.74 -4.43
CA GLU A 281 15.01 18.74 -3.65
C GLU A 281 16.24 18.57 -4.55
N GLY A 282 16.17 17.66 -5.52
CA GLY A 282 17.26 17.32 -6.42
C GLY A 282 17.36 18.23 -7.65
N GLY A 283 16.23 18.72 -8.17
CA GLY A 283 16.20 19.59 -9.35
C GLY A 283 17.13 20.80 -9.28
N PRO A 284 17.09 21.62 -8.20
CA PRO A 284 18.00 22.76 -8.05
C PRO A 284 19.48 22.36 -8.02
N VAL A 285 19.81 21.26 -7.36
CA VAL A 285 21.18 20.72 -7.29
C VAL A 285 21.64 20.25 -8.67
N ARG A 286 20.78 19.57 -9.42
CA ARG A 286 21.07 19.14 -10.80
C ARG A 286 21.23 20.32 -11.75
N MET A 287 20.44 21.38 -11.62
CA MET A 287 20.61 22.61 -12.41
C MET A 287 21.92 23.34 -12.08
N ALA A 288 22.30 23.41 -10.80
CA ALA A 288 23.59 23.98 -10.40
C ALA A 288 24.77 23.15 -10.94
N ALA A 289 24.68 21.82 -10.89
CA ALA A 289 25.68 20.93 -11.48
C ALA A 289 25.75 21.07 -13.02
N ALA A 290 24.61 21.28 -13.67
CA ALA A 290 24.54 21.55 -15.09
C ALA A 290 25.23 22.87 -15.46
N GLU A 291 24.96 23.94 -14.72
CA GLU A 291 25.63 25.23 -14.89
C GLU A 291 27.15 25.11 -14.69
N ALA A 292 27.60 24.41 -13.64
CA ALA A 292 29.01 24.17 -13.38
C ALA A 292 29.69 23.40 -14.53
N THR A 293 29.01 22.41 -15.12
CA THR A 293 29.52 21.63 -16.26
C THR A 293 29.63 22.50 -17.51
N LEU A 294 28.62 23.33 -17.81
CA LEU A 294 28.64 24.25 -18.95
C LEU A 294 29.77 25.28 -18.83
N THR A 295 30.00 25.80 -17.62
CA THR A 295 31.12 26.70 -17.32
C THR A 295 32.45 25.98 -17.51
N ALA A 296 32.62 24.76 -16.97
CA ALA A 296 33.84 23.97 -17.11
C ALA A 296 34.19 23.68 -18.57
N ILE A 297 33.19 23.40 -19.43
CA ILE A 297 33.39 23.23 -20.88
C ILE A 297 33.85 24.53 -21.53
N THR A 298 33.19 25.64 -21.20
CA THR A 298 33.45 26.94 -21.83
C THR A 298 34.84 27.47 -21.46
N GLU A 299 35.26 27.25 -20.22
CA GLU A 299 36.55 27.68 -19.68
C GLU A 299 37.69 26.68 -19.93
N PHE A 300 37.40 25.50 -20.53
CA PHE A 300 38.39 24.46 -20.74
C PHE A 300 39.55 24.96 -21.63
N PRO A 301 40.82 24.81 -21.18
CA PRO A 301 41.97 25.33 -21.91
C PRO A 301 42.09 24.70 -23.30
N ARG A 302 42.69 25.44 -24.24
CA ARG A 302 42.95 24.90 -25.58
C ARG A 302 43.93 23.72 -25.48
N ILE A 303 43.58 22.63 -26.14
CA ILE A 303 44.40 21.42 -26.21
C ILE A 303 45.51 21.67 -27.23
N PRO A 304 46.80 21.50 -26.87
CA PRO A 304 47.91 21.70 -27.81
C PRO A 304 47.80 20.82 -29.06
N GLU A 305 47.30 19.59 -28.92
CA GLU A 305 47.14 18.58 -29.96
C GLU A 305 45.83 18.72 -30.77
N GLN A 306 45.09 19.83 -30.62
CA GLN A 306 43.75 19.99 -31.19
C GLN A 306 43.67 19.74 -32.71
N VAL A 307 44.67 20.20 -33.45
CA VAL A 307 44.73 20.02 -34.92
C VAL A 307 44.85 18.54 -35.27
N ALA A 308 45.68 17.79 -34.55
CA ALA A 308 45.84 16.36 -34.77
C ALA A 308 44.56 15.58 -34.42
N ILE A 309 43.84 15.99 -33.36
CA ILE A 309 42.53 15.41 -33.01
C ILE A 309 41.51 15.66 -34.14
N GLN A 310 41.49 16.87 -34.71
CA GLN A 310 40.62 17.23 -35.85
C GLN A 310 40.94 16.41 -37.10
N ASP A 311 42.21 16.23 -37.43
CA ASP A 311 42.63 15.44 -38.58
C ASP A 311 42.18 13.98 -38.46
N VAL A 312 42.37 13.36 -37.29
CA VAL A 312 41.93 11.98 -37.03
C VAL A 312 40.40 11.88 -36.99
N ALA A 313 39.70 12.87 -36.43
CA ALA A 313 38.23 12.93 -36.49
C ALA A 313 37.72 12.96 -37.94
N ALA A 314 38.37 13.73 -38.83
CA ALA A 314 38.03 13.75 -40.26
C ALA A 314 38.30 12.40 -40.95
N GLU A 315 39.30 11.63 -40.50
CA GLU A 315 39.52 10.25 -40.96
C GLU A 315 38.40 9.30 -40.47
N VAL A 316 37.91 9.47 -39.24
CA VAL A 316 36.75 8.71 -38.72
C VAL A 316 35.50 8.99 -39.54
N GLU A 317 35.25 10.24 -39.91
CA GLU A 317 34.11 10.61 -40.78
C GLU A 317 34.21 10.01 -42.18
N LYS A 318 35.43 9.84 -42.70
CA LYS A 318 35.69 9.15 -43.98
C LYS A 318 35.58 7.62 -43.89
N GLY A 319 35.41 7.06 -42.69
CA GLY A 319 35.31 5.62 -42.46
C GLY A 319 36.65 4.89 -42.60
N THR A 320 37.77 5.55 -42.32
CA THR A 320 39.09 4.92 -42.34
C THR A 320 39.22 3.89 -41.22
N ASP A 321 39.62 2.66 -41.56
CA ASP A 321 39.82 1.57 -40.59
C ASP A 321 40.82 1.96 -39.49
N GLY A 322 40.46 1.69 -38.22
CA GLY A 322 41.29 1.99 -37.05
C GLY A 322 41.43 3.49 -36.71
N ALA A 323 40.79 4.40 -37.46
CA ALA A 323 40.79 5.83 -37.12
C ALA A 323 40.03 6.11 -35.81
N LEU A 324 38.96 5.35 -35.53
CA LEU A 324 38.18 5.52 -34.30
C LEU A 324 39.01 5.19 -33.06
N ASP A 325 39.73 4.07 -33.08
CA ASP A 325 40.58 3.66 -31.95
C ASP A 325 41.69 4.68 -31.70
N ARG A 326 42.30 5.23 -32.77
CA ARG A 326 43.29 6.31 -32.66
C ARG A 326 42.68 7.57 -32.08
N TRP A 327 41.49 7.96 -32.54
CA TRP A 327 40.78 9.11 -31.98
C TRP A 327 40.48 8.92 -30.49
N GLU A 328 39.98 7.75 -30.08
CA GLU A 328 39.66 7.44 -28.68
C GLU A 328 40.88 7.53 -27.77
N VAL A 329 42.06 7.15 -28.27
CA VAL A 329 43.34 7.28 -27.52
C VAL A 329 43.84 8.72 -27.48
N MET A 330 43.58 9.51 -28.53
CA MET A 330 44.07 10.88 -28.64
C MET A 330 43.24 11.90 -27.87
N VAL A 331 41.93 11.67 -27.70
CA VAL A 331 41.07 12.58 -26.94
C VAL A 331 41.38 12.46 -25.45
N PRO A 332 41.72 13.57 -24.75
CA PRO A 332 41.98 13.53 -23.32
C PRO A 332 40.76 13.01 -22.55
N VAL A 333 40.99 12.18 -21.52
CA VAL A 333 39.91 11.62 -20.67
C VAL A 333 38.99 12.72 -20.13
N ALA A 334 39.56 13.86 -19.69
CA ALA A 334 38.79 15.00 -19.20
C ALA A 334 37.81 15.57 -20.25
N VAL A 335 38.17 15.57 -21.54
CA VAL A 335 37.28 16.01 -22.62
C VAL A 335 36.15 15.02 -22.82
N THR A 336 36.44 13.72 -22.75
CA THR A 336 35.43 12.66 -22.80
C THR A 336 34.45 12.75 -21.62
N GLU A 337 34.95 12.98 -20.40
CA GLU A 337 34.12 13.18 -19.21
C GLU A 337 33.24 14.43 -19.33
N LEU A 338 33.79 15.56 -19.80
CA LEU A 338 33.01 16.78 -20.06
C LEU A 338 31.97 16.57 -21.15
N ALA A 339 32.28 15.80 -22.19
CA ALA A 339 31.35 15.50 -23.27
C ALA A 339 30.20 14.60 -22.78
N ILE A 340 30.47 13.60 -21.94
CA ILE A 340 29.44 12.78 -21.28
C ILE A 340 28.58 13.66 -20.36
N GLY A 341 29.22 14.47 -19.51
CA GLY A 341 28.52 15.40 -18.62
C GLY A 341 27.64 16.39 -19.40
N PHE A 342 28.10 16.88 -20.55
CA PHE A 342 27.28 17.74 -21.41
C PHE A 342 26.04 17.03 -21.95
N ILE A 343 26.16 15.76 -22.35
CA ILE A 343 25.02 14.95 -22.81
C ILE A 343 24.03 14.73 -21.66
N ASP A 344 24.52 14.53 -20.44
CA ASP A 344 23.70 14.49 -19.23
C ASP A 344 22.96 15.81 -19.00
N VAL A 345 23.66 16.94 -19.13
CA VAL A 345 23.08 18.28 -19.00
C VAL A 345 22.01 18.54 -20.06
N GLU A 346 22.25 18.22 -21.33
CA GLU A 346 21.25 18.40 -22.40
C GLU A 346 19.99 17.58 -22.14
N ALA A 347 20.16 16.33 -21.69
CA ALA A 347 19.04 15.46 -21.33
C ALA A 347 18.25 16.02 -20.13
N GLU A 348 18.94 16.50 -19.10
CA GLU A 348 18.30 17.07 -17.92
C GLU A 348 17.56 18.38 -18.26
N LEU A 349 18.18 19.28 -19.03
CA LEU A 349 17.55 20.51 -19.49
C LEU A 349 16.31 20.24 -20.36
N ALA A 350 16.37 19.21 -21.21
CA ALA A 350 15.22 18.77 -21.99
C ALA A 350 14.12 18.17 -21.09
N ALA A 351 14.48 17.35 -20.09
CA ALA A 351 13.54 16.76 -19.14
C ALA A 351 12.83 17.83 -18.31
N VAL A 352 13.57 18.81 -17.77
CA VAL A 352 13.01 19.93 -17.00
C VAL A 352 12.06 20.80 -17.84
N ARG A 353 12.35 21.01 -19.14
CA ARG A 353 11.46 21.72 -20.06
C ARG A 353 10.22 20.94 -20.44
N ALA A 354 10.36 19.63 -20.61
CA ALA A 354 9.25 18.74 -20.89
C ALA A 354 8.37 18.50 -19.65
N LEU A 355 8.79 19.00 -18.49
CA LEU A 355 8.11 18.78 -17.23
C LEU A 355 6.79 19.56 -17.19
N ASP A 356 5.69 18.82 -17.26
CA ASP A 356 4.35 19.38 -17.15
C ASP A 356 3.89 19.28 -15.67
N VAL A 357 3.91 20.42 -14.98
CA VAL A 357 3.44 20.53 -13.59
C VAL A 357 1.98 20.11 -13.47
N ALA A 358 1.16 20.42 -14.47
CA ALA A 358 -0.24 20.04 -14.47
C ALA A 358 -0.38 18.52 -14.59
N ASP A 359 0.43 17.87 -15.43
CA ASP A 359 0.45 16.41 -15.55
C ASP A 359 0.90 15.72 -14.25
N LEU A 360 1.98 16.19 -13.62
CA LEU A 360 2.46 15.63 -12.33
C LEU A 360 1.43 15.81 -11.22
N THR A 361 0.83 17.00 -11.11
CA THR A 361 -0.22 17.30 -10.14
C THR A 361 -1.44 16.41 -10.35
N ARG A 362 -1.84 16.24 -11.62
CA ARG A 362 -2.94 15.36 -12.00
C ARG A 362 -2.65 13.90 -11.64
N ARG A 363 -1.47 13.36 -11.98
CA ARG A 363 -1.08 11.99 -11.63
C ARG A 363 -1.06 11.75 -10.12
N GLN A 364 -0.57 12.73 -9.35
CA GLN A 364 -0.59 12.63 -7.90
C GLN A 364 -2.02 12.61 -7.35
N ALA A 365 -2.89 13.51 -7.83
CA ALA A 365 -4.30 13.55 -7.44
C ALA A 365 -5.05 12.27 -7.82
N GLU A 366 -4.78 11.71 -9.00
CA GLU A 366 -5.31 10.41 -9.45
C GLU A 366 -4.85 9.26 -8.53
N ALA A 367 -3.57 9.26 -8.11
CA ALA A 367 -3.03 8.27 -7.18
C ALA A 367 -3.64 8.38 -5.77
N ASP A 368 -3.78 9.60 -5.24
CA ASP A 368 -4.46 9.86 -3.96
C ASP A 368 -5.93 9.40 -4.01
N ALA A 369 -6.64 9.70 -5.11
CA ALA A 369 -8.03 9.28 -5.30
C ALA A 369 -8.16 7.75 -5.39
N ALA A 370 -7.26 7.08 -6.11
CA ALA A 370 -7.23 5.62 -6.21
C ALA A 370 -6.97 4.97 -4.84
N TYR A 371 -6.04 5.51 -4.05
CA TYR A 371 -5.76 5.03 -2.70
C TYR A 371 -6.97 5.20 -1.77
N ALA A 372 -7.61 6.37 -1.79
CA ALA A 372 -8.83 6.62 -1.01
C ALA A 372 -9.99 5.68 -1.39
N ALA A 373 -10.17 5.41 -2.69
CA ALA A 373 -11.18 4.47 -3.18
C ALA A 373 -10.90 3.02 -2.74
N ALA A 374 -9.64 2.58 -2.82
CA ALA A 374 -9.23 1.25 -2.37
C ALA A 374 -9.50 1.06 -0.87
N LEU A 375 -9.15 2.06 -0.04
CA LEU A 375 -9.38 1.99 1.40
C LEU A 375 -10.86 2.06 1.77
N THR A 376 -11.65 2.86 1.06
CA THR A 376 -13.11 2.89 1.23
C THR A 376 -13.72 1.51 0.93
N THR A 377 -13.25 0.86 -0.13
CA THR A 377 -13.70 -0.51 -0.50
C THR A 377 -13.33 -1.52 0.60
N GLN A 378 -12.13 -1.42 1.18
CA GLN A 378 -11.71 -2.27 2.30
C GLN A 378 -12.62 -2.09 3.51
N LEU A 379 -12.88 -0.84 3.91
CA LEU A 379 -13.75 -0.53 5.05
C LEU A 379 -15.20 -1.02 4.83
N THR A 380 -15.75 -0.91 3.61
CA THR A 380 -17.08 -1.43 3.29
C THR A 380 -17.14 -2.94 3.45
N ARG A 381 -16.18 -3.69 2.89
CA ARG A 381 -16.14 -5.14 3.04
C ARG A 381 -15.92 -5.57 4.49
N GLN A 382 -15.15 -4.81 5.25
CA GLN A 382 -14.96 -5.09 6.67
C GLN A 382 -16.25 -4.92 7.47
N ARG A 383 -17.04 -3.88 7.18
CA ARG A 383 -18.38 -3.70 7.77
C ARG A 383 -19.33 -4.83 7.41
N GLU A 384 -19.28 -5.35 6.18
CA GLU A 384 -20.08 -6.52 5.78
C GLU A 384 -19.68 -7.77 6.58
N VAL A 385 -18.39 -7.98 6.81
CA VAL A 385 -17.87 -9.08 7.64
C VAL A 385 -18.30 -8.91 9.11
N ASP A 386 -18.21 -7.70 9.65
CA ASP A 386 -18.63 -7.40 11.04
C ASP A 386 -20.15 -7.60 11.21
N ALA A 387 -20.96 -7.15 10.24
CA ALA A 387 -22.40 -7.38 10.24
C ALA A 387 -22.75 -8.88 10.17
N ALA A 388 -22.05 -9.65 9.32
CA ALA A 388 -22.21 -11.09 9.26
C ALA A 388 -21.81 -11.77 10.58
N ALA A 389 -20.75 -11.29 11.24
CA ALA A 389 -20.32 -11.78 12.55
C ALA A 389 -21.35 -11.49 13.65
N GLU A 390 -21.98 -10.31 13.65
CA GLU A 390 -23.06 -9.97 14.57
C GLU A 390 -24.30 -10.85 14.36
N VAL A 391 -24.68 -11.12 13.10
CA VAL A 391 -25.79 -12.05 12.77
C VAL A 391 -25.47 -13.46 13.26
N LEU A 392 -24.24 -13.95 13.06
CA LEU A 392 -23.81 -15.26 13.54
C LEU A 392 -23.82 -15.34 15.08
N ALA A 393 -23.37 -14.29 15.77
CA ALA A 393 -23.41 -14.23 17.23
C ALA A 393 -24.85 -14.25 17.76
N ALA A 394 -25.76 -13.49 17.15
CA ALA A 394 -27.18 -13.51 17.50
C ALA A 394 -27.82 -14.89 17.27
N ALA A 395 -27.48 -15.57 16.16
CA ALA A 395 -27.92 -16.94 15.89
C ALA A 395 -27.39 -17.94 16.93
N ALA A 396 -26.14 -17.80 17.36
CA ALA A 396 -25.54 -18.63 18.41
C ALA A 396 -26.23 -18.42 19.77
N ASP A 397 -26.54 -17.18 20.14
CA ASP A 397 -27.31 -16.83 21.34
C ASP A 397 -28.71 -17.48 21.29
N GLU A 398 -29.38 -17.42 20.14
CA GLU A 398 -30.70 -18.03 19.95
C GLU A 398 -30.67 -19.56 20.05
N VAL A 399 -29.69 -20.22 19.43
CA VAL A 399 -29.49 -21.69 19.55
C VAL A 399 -29.29 -22.06 21.02
N THR A 400 -28.42 -21.35 21.73
CA THR A 400 -28.16 -21.57 23.16
C THR A 400 -29.44 -21.40 24.00
N ALA A 401 -30.25 -20.38 23.70
CA ALA A 401 -31.52 -20.14 24.39
C ALA A 401 -32.57 -21.23 24.12
N ARG A 402 -32.67 -21.71 22.87
CA ARG A 402 -33.58 -22.80 22.48
C ARG A 402 -33.17 -24.12 23.15
N GLU A 403 -31.87 -24.41 23.21
CA GLU A 403 -31.34 -25.60 23.89
C GLU A 403 -31.61 -25.57 25.40
N LYS A 404 -31.38 -24.42 26.06
CA LYS A 404 -31.73 -24.24 27.47
C LYS A 404 -33.23 -24.48 27.71
N THR A 405 -34.08 -23.89 26.88
CA THR A 405 -35.53 -24.06 26.97
C THR A 405 -35.94 -25.53 26.76
N ALA A 406 -35.30 -26.24 25.83
CA ALA A 406 -35.54 -27.65 25.60
C ALA A 406 -35.07 -28.51 26.79
N ALA A 407 -33.93 -28.19 27.40
CA ALA A 407 -33.43 -28.85 28.60
C ALA A 407 -34.37 -28.65 29.80
N ASP A 408 -34.85 -27.42 30.02
CA ASP A 408 -35.80 -27.09 31.08
C ASP A 408 -37.14 -27.84 30.92
N ARG A 409 -37.66 -27.92 29.69
CA ARG A 409 -38.88 -28.71 29.39
C ARG A 409 -38.68 -30.20 29.65
N ARG A 410 -37.52 -30.76 29.25
CA ARG A 410 -37.19 -32.18 29.53
C ARG A 410 -37.12 -32.43 31.03
N LEU A 411 -36.55 -31.51 31.80
CA LEU A 411 -36.46 -31.61 33.25
C LEU A 411 -37.84 -31.57 33.92
N SER A 412 -38.73 -30.67 33.48
CA SER A 412 -40.12 -30.57 33.95
C SER A 412 -40.91 -31.85 33.68
N LEU A 413 -40.80 -32.41 32.46
CA LEU A 413 -41.44 -33.69 32.11
C LEU A 413 -40.98 -34.86 33.00
N VAL A 414 -39.71 -34.87 33.41
CA VAL A 414 -39.16 -35.91 34.29
C VAL A 414 -39.61 -35.74 35.74
N ARG A 415 -39.83 -34.50 36.20
CA ARG A 415 -40.27 -34.22 37.59
C ARG A 415 -41.75 -34.49 37.82
N GLY A 416 -42.55 -34.66 36.77
CA GLY A 416 -43.98 -34.92 36.90
C GLY A 416 -44.81 -33.69 37.31
N ASP A 417 -44.20 -32.51 37.23
CA ASP A 417 -44.89 -31.23 37.39
C ASP A 417 -45.80 -31.03 36.17
N ARG A 418 -47.08 -31.39 36.31
CA ARG A 418 -48.15 -31.06 35.35
C ARG A 418 -48.84 -29.77 35.72
#